data_AF-L8PK60-F1
#
_entry.id   AF-L8PK60-F1
#
_cell.length_a   1.000
_cell.length_b   1.000
_cell.length_c   1.000
_cell.angle_alpha   90.00
_cell.angle_beta   90.00
_cell.angle_gamma   90.00
#
_symmetry.space_group_name_H-M   'P 1'
#
loop_
_entity.id
_entity.type
_entity.pdbx_description
1 polymer ?
#
loop_
_entity_poly.entity_id
_entity_poly.type
_entity_poly.pdbx_seq_one_letter_code
_entity_poly.pdbx_strand_id
1 'polypeptide(L)'
;MIWHWTGLAVFSLTLLPAGLALLTGRIPHRLHARLAPARPRGWALLCLWAAAPLNTIPRLADASPSITLAATAMAGTAALTGCALTAAAALRTSKVAR
;
A
#
# COMPACT_ATOMS: atom_id res chain seq x y z
N MET A 1 4.58 -6.71 -21.39
CA MET A 1 3.31 -7.25 -20.87
C MET A 1 3.48 -8.15 -19.65
N ILE A 2 4.31 -9.21 -19.71
CA ILE A 2 4.53 -10.12 -18.56
C ILE A 2 4.90 -9.37 -17.26
N TRP A 3 5.77 -8.35 -17.34
CA TRP A 3 6.22 -7.57 -16.18
C TRP A 3 5.10 -6.83 -15.45
N HIS A 4 4.05 -6.39 -16.15
CA HIS A 4 2.92 -5.69 -15.52
C HIS A 4 2.07 -6.69 -14.72
N TRP A 5 1.83 -7.88 -15.29
CA TRP A 5 1.16 -8.98 -14.61
C TRP A 5 1.96 -9.49 -13.40
N THR A 6 3.27 -9.68 -13.55
CA THR A 6 4.14 -10.10 -12.45
C THR A 6 4.12 -9.09 -11.31
N GLY A 7 4.26 -7.79 -11.63
CA GLY A 7 4.18 -6.73 -10.63
C GLY A 7 2.84 -6.72 -9.90
N LEU A 8 1.74 -6.77 -10.64
CA LEU A 8 0.40 -6.80 -10.06
C LEU A 8 0.18 -8.02 -9.16
N ALA A 9 0.62 -9.20 -9.58
CA ALA A 9 0.52 -10.43 -8.80
C ALA A 9 1.35 -10.35 -7.52
N VAL A 10 2.62 -9.93 -7.61
CA VAL A 10 3.50 -9.79 -6.45
C VAL A 10 2.93 -8.78 -5.45
N PHE A 11 2.51 -7.59 -5.90
CA PHE A 11 1.91 -6.58 -5.01
C PHE A 11 0.62 -7.09 -4.37
N SER A 12 -0.22 -7.80 -5.12
CA SER A 12 -1.49 -8.33 -4.59
C SER A 12 -1.27 -9.47 -3.61
N LEU A 13 -0.30 -10.36 -3.85
CA LEU A 13 -0.02 -11.48 -2.94
C LEU A 13 0.72 -11.04 -1.66
N THR A 14 1.44 -9.93 -1.71
CA THR A 14 2.24 -9.45 -0.57
C THR A 14 1.52 -8.36 0.23
N LEU A 15 1.13 -7.27 -0.42
CA LEU A 15 0.68 -6.06 0.27
C LEU A 15 -0.78 -6.13 0.71
N LEU A 16 -1.66 -6.74 -0.09
CA LEU A 16 -3.08 -6.83 0.24
C LEU A 16 -3.32 -7.73 1.48
N PRO A 17 -2.79 -8.98 1.55
CA PRO A 17 -2.91 -9.80 2.75
C PRO A 17 -2.27 -9.13 3.98
N ALA A 18 -1.08 -8.55 3.83
CA ALA A 18 -0.38 -7.90 4.93
C ALA A 18 -1.14 -6.67 5.45
N GLY A 19 -1.64 -5.82 4.56
CA GLY A 19 -2.43 -4.64 4.92
C GLY A 19 -3.72 -5.01 5.65
N LEU A 20 -4.45 -6.02 5.15
CA LEU A 20 -5.67 -6.51 5.79
C LEU A 20 -5.39 -7.16 7.15
N ALA A 21 -4.31 -7.95 7.28
CA ALA A 21 -3.91 -8.54 8.56
C ALA A 21 -3.60 -7.47 9.61
N LEU A 22 -2.91 -6.40 9.23
CA LEU A 22 -2.61 -5.27 10.10
C LEU A 22 -3.87 -4.49 10.53
N LEU A 23 -4.83 -4.29 9.62
CA LEU A 23 -6.08 -3.57 9.92
C LEU A 23 -7.04 -4.37 10.80
N THR A 24 -7.12 -5.68 10.57
CA THR A 24 -7.99 -6.59 11.32
C THR A 24 -7.37 -7.07 12.63
N GLY A 25 -6.13 -6.69 12.93
CA GLY A 25 -5.41 -7.12 14.13
C GLY A 25 -5.02 -8.60 14.12
N ARG A 26 -5.10 -9.27 12.95
CA ARG A 26 -4.71 -10.68 12.76
C ARG A 26 -3.19 -10.82 12.63
N ILE A 27 -2.47 -10.30 13.61
CA ILE A 27 -1.00 -10.29 13.64
C ILE A 27 -0.56 -11.25 14.75
N PRO A 28 0.45 -12.12 14.52
CA PRO A 28 1.03 -12.94 15.57
C PRO A 28 1.49 -12.10 16.77
N HIS A 29 1.23 -12.57 18.00
CA HIS A 29 1.51 -11.81 19.22
C HIS A 29 2.96 -11.32 19.33
N ARG A 30 3.92 -12.13 18.85
CA ARG A 30 5.36 -11.79 18.81
C ARG A 30 5.69 -10.60 17.90
N LEU A 31 4.89 -10.37 16.86
CA LEU A 31 5.09 -9.29 15.90
C LEU A 31 4.29 -8.05 16.27
N HIS A 32 3.33 -8.14 17.20
CA HIS A 32 2.45 -7.04 17.57
C HIS A 32 3.23 -5.83 18.11
N ALA A 33 4.23 -6.05 18.96
CA ALA A 33 5.09 -4.98 19.49
C ALA A 33 5.94 -4.30 18.40
N ARG A 34 6.46 -5.06 17.43
CA ARG A 34 7.25 -4.52 16.31
C ARG A 34 6.39 -3.76 15.31
N LEU A 35 5.18 -4.27 15.07
CA LEU A 35 4.26 -3.72 14.07
C LEU A 35 3.34 -2.63 14.64
N ALA A 36 3.40 -2.33 15.94
CA ALA A 36 2.74 -1.18 16.52
C ALA A 36 3.33 0.16 16.00
N PRO A 37 2.50 1.12 15.58
CA PRO A 37 1.04 1.06 15.49
C PRO A 37 0.56 0.33 14.23
N ALA A 38 -0.23 -0.75 14.42
CA ALA A 38 -0.61 -1.67 13.35
C ALA A 38 -1.56 -1.05 12.31
N ARG A 39 -2.61 -0.34 12.76
CA ARG A 39 -3.62 0.25 11.86
C ARG A 39 -3.07 1.25 10.83
N PRO A 40 -2.28 2.28 11.19
CA PRO A 40 -1.76 3.22 10.19
C PRO A 40 -0.80 2.54 9.21
N ARG A 41 -0.03 1.54 9.66
CA ARG A 41 0.81 0.72 8.78
C ARG A 41 -0.03 -0.17 7.86
N GLY A 42 -1.14 -0.71 8.34
CA GLY A 42 -2.10 -1.46 7.53
C GLY A 42 -2.71 -0.61 6.41
N TRP A 43 -3.16 0.60 6.74
CA TRP A 43 -3.61 1.57 5.74
C TRP A 43 -2.51 1.94 4.75
N ALA A 44 -1.29 2.16 5.22
CA ALA A 44 -0.16 2.46 4.34
C ALA A 44 0.09 1.35 3.31
N LEU A 45 0.06 0.09 3.74
CA LEU A 45 0.21 -1.06 2.82
C LEU A 45 -0.94 -1.15 1.82
N LEU A 46 -2.18 -0.87 2.23
CA LEU A 46 -3.32 -0.86 1.30
C LEU A 46 -3.25 0.28 0.30
N CYS A 47 -2.78 1.46 0.70
CA CYS A 47 -2.56 2.58 -0.21
C CYS A 47 -1.47 2.25 -1.25
N LEU A 48 -0.36 1.63 -0.82
CA LEU A 48 0.69 1.17 -1.73
C LEU A 48 0.21 0.03 -2.63
N TRP A 49 -0.59 -0.90 -2.09
CA TRP A 49 -1.25 -1.93 -2.89
C TRP A 49 -2.13 -1.31 -3.97
N ALA A 50 -2.98 -0.34 -3.63
CA ALA A 50 -3.93 0.30 -4.57
C ALA A 50 -3.23 1.04 -5.72
N ALA A 51 -2.01 1.55 -5.49
CA ALA A 51 -1.21 2.17 -6.55
C ALA A 51 -0.85 1.18 -7.67
N ALA A 52 -0.62 -0.10 -7.34
CA ALA A 52 -0.27 -1.12 -8.32
C ALA A 52 -1.38 -1.35 -9.38
N PRO A 53 -2.63 -1.73 -9.03
CA PRO A 53 -3.70 -1.93 -10.00
C PRO A 53 -4.09 -0.62 -10.71
N LEU A 54 -4.09 0.53 -10.01
CA LEU A 54 -4.37 1.82 -10.64
C LEU A 54 -3.39 2.15 -11.76
N ASN A 55 -2.12 1.79 -11.61
CA ASN A 55 -1.11 2.03 -12.65
C ASN A 55 -1.04 0.92 -13.71
N THR A 56 -1.37 -0.33 -13.37
CA THR A 56 -1.20 -1.48 -14.29
C THR A 56 -2.46 -1.86 -15.06
N ILE A 57 -3.67 -1.81 -14.48
CA ILE A 57 -4.90 -2.26 -15.15
C ILE A 57 -5.21 -1.44 -16.41
N PRO A 58 -5.16 -0.09 -16.39
CA PRO A 58 -5.42 0.71 -17.60
C PRO A 58 -4.46 0.40 -18.73
N ARG A 59 -3.18 0.13 -18.41
CA ARG A 59 -2.14 -0.24 -19.39
C ARG A 59 -2.35 -1.64 -19.97
N LEU A 60 -2.90 -2.55 -19.17
CA LEU A 60 -3.23 -3.92 -19.61
C LEU A 60 -4.52 -3.96 -20.44
N ALA A 61 -5.42 -3.01 -20.22
CA ALA A 61 -6.69 -2.89 -20.94
C ALA A 61 -6.59 -2.01 -22.21
N ASP A 62 -5.38 -1.60 -22.60
CA ASP A 62 -5.14 -0.65 -23.70
C ASP A 62 -6.04 0.61 -23.61
N ALA A 63 -6.22 1.10 -22.39
CA ALA A 63 -7.03 2.29 -22.13
C ALA A 63 -6.41 3.54 -22.78
N SER A 64 -7.24 4.55 -23.06
CA SER A 64 -6.77 5.79 -23.67
C SER A 64 -5.66 6.47 -22.84
N PRO A 65 -4.80 7.29 -23.48
CA PRO A 65 -3.72 7.98 -22.77
C PRO A 65 -4.22 8.86 -21.61
N SER A 66 -5.38 9.50 -21.75
CA SER A 66 -6.00 10.33 -20.70
C SER A 66 -6.42 9.51 -19.49
N ILE A 67 -7.02 8.32 -19.70
CA ILE A 67 -7.38 7.40 -18.62
C ILE A 67 -6.13 6.88 -17.92
N THR A 68 -5.11 6.47 -18.68
CA THR A 68 -3.85 5.98 -18.13
C THR A 68 -3.15 7.06 -17.31
N LEU A 69 -3.14 8.31 -17.78
CA LEU A 69 -2.56 9.44 -17.05
C LEU A 69 -3.32 9.72 -15.74
N ALA A 70 -4.64 9.82 -15.78
CA ALA A 70 -5.47 10.05 -14.61
C ALA A 70 -5.29 8.94 -13.56
N ALA A 71 -5.27 7.69 -14.02
CA ALA A 71 -5.06 6.53 -13.14
C ALA A 71 -3.64 6.51 -12.54
N THR A 72 -2.62 6.90 -13.32
CA THR A 72 -1.24 7.05 -12.81
C THR A 72 -1.15 8.16 -11.76
N ALA A 73 -1.84 9.29 -11.97
CA ALA A 73 -1.88 10.36 -10.98
C ALA A 73 -2.54 9.90 -9.67
N MET A 74 -3.66 9.17 -9.75
CA MET A 74 -4.32 8.56 -8.59
C MET A 74 -3.44 7.51 -7.90
N ALA A 75 -2.67 6.72 -8.66
CA ALA A 75 -1.69 5.81 -8.09
C ALA A 75 -0.61 6.55 -7.31
N GLY A 76 -0.12 7.67 -7.85
CA GLY A 76 0.86 8.54 -7.19
C GLY A 76 0.34 9.12 -5.87
N THR A 77 -0.89 9.65 -5.85
CA THR A 77 -1.50 10.18 -4.62
C THR A 77 -1.74 9.10 -3.56
N ALA A 78 -2.14 7.89 -3.97
CA ALA A 78 -2.25 6.75 -3.08
C ALA A 78 -0.88 6.39 -2.46
N ALA A 79 0.17 6.31 -3.28
CA ALA A 79 1.52 6.01 -2.80
C ALA A 79 2.03 7.06 -1.81
N LEU A 80 1.85 8.36 -2.11
CA LEU A 80 2.22 9.45 -1.21
C LEU A 80 1.46 9.38 0.12
N THR A 81 0.17 9.06 0.08
CA THR A 81 -0.65 8.86 1.28
C THR A 81 -0.11 7.71 2.12
N GLY A 82 0.26 6.59 1.50
CA GLY A 82 0.88 5.47 2.20
C GLY A 82 2.22 5.82 2.87
N CYS A 83 3.07 6.57 2.17
CA CYS A 83 4.32 7.09 2.72
C CYS A 83 4.07 8.03 3.92
N ALA A 84 3.13 8.96 3.80
CA ALA A 84 2.77 9.90 4.86
C ALA A 84 2.24 9.18 6.12
N LEU A 85 1.39 8.16 5.95
CA LEU A 85 0.88 7.34 7.05
C LEU A 85 2.00 6.57 7.75
N THR A 86 2.96 6.04 6.99
CA THR A 86 4.13 5.33 7.54
C THR A 86 5.03 6.28 8.33
N ALA A 87 5.31 7.46 7.78
CA ALA A 87 6.09 8.49 8.46
C ALA A 87 5.40 8.98 9.75
N ALA A 88 4.09 9.25 9.69
CA ALA A 88 3.30 9.64 10.86
C ALA A 88 3.29 8.56 11.94
N ALA A 89 3.22 7.27 11.56
CA ALA A 89 3.32 6.16 12.48
C ALA A 89 4.69 6.12 13.20
N ALA A 90 5.78 6.33 12.45
CA ALA A 90 7.14 6.37 13.01
C ALA A 90 7.35 7.55 13.97
N LEU A 91 6.85 8.75 13.61
CA LEU A 91 6.95 9.93 14.48
C LEU A 91 6.17 9.75 15.79
N ARG A 92 5.01 9.09 15.75
CA ARG A 92 4.24 8.78 16.97
C ARG A 92 4.98 7.83 17.91
N THR A 93 5.66 6.81 17.37
CA THR A 93 6.46 5.90 18.21
C THR A 93 7.64 6.60 18.86
N SER A 94 8.31 7.53 18.15
CA SER A 94 9.44 8.29 18.71
C SER A 94 9.01 9.27 19.80
N LYS A 95 7.81 9.83 19.71
CA LYS A 95 7.28 10.76 20.72
C LYS A 95 6.84 10.07 22.02
N VAL A 96 6.41 8.81 21.95
CA VAL A 96 6.01 8.01 23.12
C VAL A 96 7.22 7.44 23.88
N ALA A 97 8.36 7.25 23.20
CA ALA A 97 9.58 6.74 23.80
C ALA A 97 10.46 7.81 24.48
N ARG A 98 10.03 9.08 24.49
CA ARG A 98 10.75 10.23 25.01
C ARG A 98 10.04 10.77 26.25
#